data_AF-A0A2P8HXM1-F1
#
_entry.id   AF-A0A2P8HXM1-F1
#
_cell.length_a   1.000
_cell.length_b   1.000
_cell.length_c   1.000
_cell.angle_alpha   90.00
_cell.angle_beta   90.00
_cell.angle_gamma   90.00
#
_symmetry.space_group_name_H-M   'P 1'
#
loop_
_entity.id
_entity.type
_entity.pdbx_description
1 polymer ?
#
loop_
_entity_poly.entity_id
_entity_poly.type
_entity_poly.pdbx_seq_one_letter_code
_entity_poly.pdbx_strand_id
1 'polypeptide(L)'
;MDDKTNTTYQSGRKRMITASIFIILTILTSAAAIAAGMYEWSVYTSYDSSTPIETVYAETNDPWLLFAFLTQGLATFVFTVAGIAFLVWLHRIHKNAKALQIPGIIYPANWAVTFYFLPFVNFVLPFISMLHMYKNHYKEAVEHKTSSVKSRTGKLYIWWISFASYFAIMFISHFLIINPLTYTEEAETVGTAILEIQTSSISRGALIISGIFLILIMKQLTKKQDDIYHQQ
;
A
#
# COMPACT_ATOMS: atom_id res chain seq x y z
N MET A 1 -28.37 15.89 -0.69
CA MET A 1 -28.56 16.26 0.72
C MET A 1 -27.22 16.82 1.19
N ASP A 2 -27.03 18.12 0.97
CA ASP A 2 -25.77 18.83 1.21
C ASP A 2 -25.56 19.03 2.70
N ASP A 3 -24.60 18.29 3.27
CA ASP A 3 -24.13 18.54 4.61
C ASP A 3 -23.32 19.87 4.61
N LYS A 4 -23.99 20.94 5.02
CA LYS A 4 -23.42 22.24 5.41
C LYS A 4 -22.72 22.14 6.77
N THR A 5 -21.92 21.11 7.00
CA THR A 5 -20.92 21.16 8.06
C THR A 5 -19.90 22.23 7.66
N ASN A 6 -19.76 23.28 8.46
CA ASN A 6 -18.65 24.23 8.38
C ASN A 6 -17.35 23.43 8.46
N THR A 7 -16.79 23.04 7.31
CA THR A 7 -15.51 22.33 7.26
C THR A 7 -14.42 23.35 7.50
N THR A 8 -14.06 23.56 8.76
CA THR A 8 -12.89 24.35 9.14
C THR A 8 -11.63 23.57 8.76
N TYR A 9 -10.69 24.26 8.14
CA TYR A 9 -9.39 23.70 7.81
C TYR A 9 -8.67 23.16 9.06
N GLN A 10 -8.03 22.00 8.96
CA GLN A 10 -7.16 21.46 10.02
C GLN A 10 -5.94 20.79 9.38
N SER A 11 -4.73 21.19 9.78
CA SER A 11 -3.51 20.63 9.19
C SER A 11 -3.50 19.10 9.22
N GLY A 12 -3.20 18.51 8.07
CA GLY A 12 -3.06 17.06 7.90
C GLY A 12 -1.78 16.49 8.50
N ARG A 13 -0.85 17.35 8.98
CA ARG A 13 0.53 16.99 9.32
C ARG A 13 0.67 15.87 10.35
N LYS A 14 -0.09 15.91 11.45
CA LYS A 14 -0.01 14.85 12.48
C LYS A 14 -0.39 13.48 11.90
N ARG A 15 -1.50 13.41 11.15
CA ARG A 15 -1.97 12.19 10.49
C ARG A 15 -0.99 11.70 9.42
N MET A 16 -0.42 12.63 8.66
CA MET A 16 0.62 12.32 7.66
C MET A 16 1.85 11.69 8.30
N ILE A 17 2.32 12.23 9.43
CA ILE A 17 3.46 11.70 10.18
C ILE A 17 3.14 10.30 10.71
N THR A 18 2.00 10.12 11.38
CA THR A 18 1.57 8.81 11.89
C THR A 18 1.51 7.76 10.78
N ALA A 19 0.84 8.06 9.66
CA ALA A 19 0.78 7.16 8.53
C ALA A 19 2.16 6.88 7.92
N SER A 20 3.03 7.90 7.82
CA SER A 20 4.40 7.72 7.32
C SER A 20 5.22 6.79 8.22
N ILE A 21 5.07 6.87 9.54
CA ILE A 21 5.75 5.97 10.48
C ILE A 21 5.34 4.53 10.21
N PHE A 22 4.03 4.24 10.12
CA PHE A 22 3.56 2.89 9.84
C PHE A 22 3.97 2.40 8.44
N ILE A 23 3.97 3.26 7.42
CA ILE A 23 4.48 2.89 6.09
C ILE A 23 5.98 2.58 6.12
N ILE A 24 6.78 3.32 6.91
CA ILE A 24 8.20 3.02 7.11
C ILE A 24 8.35 1.66 7.80
N LEU A 25 7.56 1.39 8.84
CA LEU A 25 7.56 0.08 9.51
C LEU A 25 7.15 -1.04 8.55
N THR A 26 6.18 -0.82 7.65
CA THR A 26 5.82 -1.76 6.58
C THR A 26 7.01 -2.02 5.65
N ILE A 27 7.75 -0.98 5.24
CA ILE A 27 8.93 -1.13 4.40
C ILE A 27 10.00 -1.97 5.11
N LEU A 28 10.29 -1.66 6.37
CA LEU A 28 11.31 -2.37 7.16
C LEU A 28 10.93 -3.84 7.39
N THR A 29 9.68 -4.11 7.79
CA THR A 29 9.18 -5.47 7.99
C THR A 29 9.08 -6.24 6.68
N SER A 30 8.79 -5.58 5.56
CA SER A 30 8.81 -6.21 4.23
C SER A 30 10.22 -6.60 3.80
N ALA A 31 11.22 -5.75 4.06
CA ALA A 31 12.62 -6.08 3.80
C ALA A 31 13.10 -7.24 4.68
N ALA A 32 12.72 -7.26 5.96
CA ALA A 32 13.01 -8.38 6.86
C ALA A 32 12.34 -9.68 6.41
N ALA A 33 11.08 -9.62 5.96
CA ALA A 33 10.38 -10.79 5.43
C ALA A 33 11.00 -11.32 4.13
N ILE A 34 11.49 -10.44 3.24
CA ILE A 34 12.26 -10.87 2.06
C ILE A 34 13.53 -11.60 2.51
N ALA A 35 14.29 -11.04 3.45
CA ALA A 35 15.51 -11.67 3.95
C ALA A 35 15.22 -13.03 4.62
N ALA A 36 14.13 -13.14 5.38
CA ALA A 36 13.69 -14.40 5.98
C ALA A 36 13.32 -15.44 4.91
N GLY A 37 12.56 -15.04 3.89
CA GLY A 37 12.22 -15.92 2.76
C GLY A 37 13.45 -16.36 1.96
N MET A 38 14.48 -15.53 1.82
CA MET A 38 15.72 -15.95 1.15
C MET A 38 16.45 -17.07 1.89
N TYR A 39 16.35 -17.13 3.22
CA TYR A 39 16.85 -18.25 4.00
C TYR A 39 15.96 -19.49 3.85
N GLU A 40 14.63 -19.35 3.95
CA GLU A 40 13.72 -20.48 3.72
C GLU A 40 13.95 -21.10 2.34
N TRP A 41 14.17 -20.27 1.33
CA TRP A 41 14.51 -20.71 -0.01
C TRP A 41 15.80 -21.54 -0.04
N SER A 42 16.85 -21.14 0.69
CA SER A 42 18.09 -21.92 0.72
C SER A 42 17.90 -23.29 1.36
N VAL A 43 17.07 -23.40 2.41
CA VAL A 43 16.67 -24.67 3.01
C VAL A 43 15.90 -25.52 2.01
N TYR A 44 14.85 -24.97 1.39
CA TYR A 44 13.98 -25.71 0.48
C TYR A 44 14.67 -26.17 -0.81
N THR A 45 15.68 -25.44 -1.30
CA THR A 45 16.47 -25.89 -2.47
C THR A 45 17.30 -27.14 -2.24
N SER A 46 17.44 -27.62 -1.00
CA SER A 46 18.12 -28.88 -0.69
C SER A 46 17.21 -30.12 -0.84
N TYR A 47 15.90 -29.91 -1.00
CA TYR A 47 14.90 -30.97 -1.14
C TYR A 47 14.40 -31.11 -2.58
N ASP A 48 13.87 -32.29 -2.94
CA ASP A 48 13.18 -32.46 -4.22
C ASP A 48 11.89 -31.65 -4.24
N SER A 49 11.58 -31.01 -5.37
CA SER A 49 10.39 -30.17 -5.54
C SER A 49 9.06 -30.87 -5.22
N SER A 50 8.99 -32.19 -5.37
CA SER A 50 7.80 -33.01 -5.09
C SER A 50 7.67 -33.43 -3.62
N THR A 51 8.69 -33.16 -2.80
CA THR A 51 8.72 -33.48 -1.38
C THR A 51 7.58 -32.74 -0.65
N PRO A 52 6.73 -33.43 0.12
CA PRO A 52 5.73 -32.76 0.95
C PRO A 52 6.37 -31.84 1.99
N ILE A 53 5.83 -30.64 2.21
CA ILE A 53 6.42 -29.66 3.13
C ILE A 53 6.43 -30.16 4.58
N GLU A 54 5.47 -31.01 4.94
CA GLU A 54 5.38 -31.63 6.26
C GLU A 54 6.62 -32.47 6.60
N THR A 55 7.21 -33.16 5.60
CA THR A 55 8.43 -33.96 5.85
C THR A 55 9.62 -33.04 6.12
N VAL A 56 9.70 -31.90 5.42
CA VAL A 56 10.72 -30.88 5.67
C VAL A 56 10.59 -30.34 7.09
N TYR A 57 9.39 -30.00 7.55
CA TYR A 57 9.17 -29.52 8.92
C TYR A 57 9.47 -30.57 10.00
N ALA A 58 9.14 -31.85 9.74
CA ALA A 58 9.41 -32.93 10.69
C ALA A 58 10.92 -33.19 10.84
N GLU A 59 11.69 -33.05 9.76
CA GLU A 59 13.14 -33.25 9.74
C GLU A 59 13.90 -32.01 10.22
N THR A 60 13.36 -30.82 9.94
CA THR A 60 14.01 -29.53 10.21
C THR A 60 13.55 -28.99 11.56
N ASN A 61 14.24 -29.38 12.64
CA ASN A 61 14.06 -28.77 13.97
C ASN A 61 14.76 -27.39 14.06
N ASP A 62 14.40 -26.48 13.15
CA ASP A 62 15.04 -25.17 13.02
C ASP A 62 14.15 -24.05 13.58
N PRO A 63 14.56 -23.36 14.66
CA PRO A 63 13.83 -22.21 15.19
C PRO A 63 13.69 -21.06 14.18
N TRP A 64 14.48 -21.06 13.10
CA TRP A 64 14.36 -20.08 12.04
C TRP A 64 13.02 -20.11 11.32
N LEU A 65 12.43 -21.30 11.08
CA LEU A 65 11.14 -21.42 10.38
C LEU A 65 10.03 -20.74 11.17
N LEU A 66 10.04 -20.87 12.50
CA LEU A 66 9.13 -20.14 13.38
C LEU A 66 9.39 -18.63 13.33
N PHE A 67 10.64 -18.20 13.35
CA PHE A 67 11.01 -16.78 13.26
C PHE A 67 10.52 -16.16 11.94
N ALA A 68 10.68 -16.85 10.83
CA ALA A 68 10.24 -16.39 9.52
C ALA A 68 8.71 -16.28 9.46
N PHE A 69 7.97 -17.28 9.94
CA PHE A 69 6.51 -17.23 10.09
C PHE A 69 6.05 -16.01 10.92
N LEU A 70 6.66 -15.78 12.09
CA LEU A 70 6.34 -14.63 12.96
C LEU A 70 6.64 -13.29 12.27
N THR A 71 7.73 -13.22 11.51
CA THR A 71 8.11 -12.02 10.75
C THR A 71 7.08 -11.71 9.67
N GLN A 72 6.57 -12.74 8.97
CA GLN A 72 5.51 -12.58 7.98
C GLN A 72 4.21 -12.08 8.62
N GLY A 73 3.79 -12.68 9.74
CA GLY A 73 2.61 -12.24 10.49
C GLY A 73 2.71 -10.78 10.96
N LEU A 74 3.87 -10.39 11.51
CA LEU A 74 4.14 -9.01 11.92
C LEU A 74 4.08 -8.04 10.73
N ALA A 75 4.67 -8.40 9.60
CA ALA A 75 4.64 -7.56 8.39
C ALA A 75 3.21 -7.30 7.91
N THR A 76 2.36 -8.34 7.89
CA THR A 76 0.94 -8.23 7.54
C THR A 76 0.19 -7.32 8.50
N PHE A 77 0.38 -7.52 9.81
CA PHE A 77 -0.25 -6.66 10.83
C PHE A 77 0.13 -5.19 10.66
N VAL A 78 1.43 -4.90 10.52
CA VAL A 78 1.92 -3.53 10.34
C VAL A 78 1.39 -2.91 9.04
N PHE A 79 1.32 -3.67 7.95
CA PHE A 79 0.71 -3.23 6.69
C PHE A 79 -0.76 -2.84 6.86
N THR A 80 -1.56 -3.64 7.59
CA THR A 80 -2.96 -3.32 7.87
C THR A 80 -3.10 -2.01 8.64
N VAL A 81 -2.29 -1.82 9.70
CA VAL A 81 -2.31 -0.57 10.49
C VAL A 81 -1.87 0.63 9.64
N ALA A 82 -0.88 0.45 8.77
CA ALA A 82 -0.44 1.47 7.82
C ALA A 82 -1.57 1.88 6.86
N GLY A 83 -2.32 0.91 6.33
CA GLY A 83 -3.49 1.16 5.49
C GLY A 83 -4.55 2.00 6.20
N ILE A 84 -4.90 1.65 7.44
CA ILE A 84 -5.87 2.40 8.25
C ILE A 84 -5.37 3.85 8.48
N ALA A 85 -4.12 4.01 8.90
CA ALA A 85 -3.53 5.33 9.14
C ALA A 85 -3.51 6.19 7.87
N PHE A 86 -3.19 5.58 6.71
CA PHE A 86 -3.25 6.22 5.41
C PHE A 86 -4.67 6.67 5.06
N LEU A 87 -5.70 5.82 5.24
CA LEU A 87 -7.09 6.19 4.97
C LEU A 87 -7.58 7.33 5.87
N VAL A 88 -7.17 7.36 7.14
CA VAL A 88 -7.46 8.45 8.07
C VAL A 88 -6.82 9.77 7.61
N TRP A 89 -5.59 9.72 7.08
CA TRP A 89 -4.95 10.87 6.46
C TRP A 89 -5.68 11.30 5.18
N LEU A 90 -6.02 10.34 4.31
CA LEU A 90 -6.69 10.59 3.02
C LEU A 90 -8.03 11.30 3.22
N HIS A 91 -8.82 10.82 4.17
CA HIS A 91 -10.08 11.44 4.58
C HIS A 91 -9.89 12.89 5.01
N ARG A 92 -8.84 13.17 5.80
CA ARG A 92 -8.53 14.53 6.25
C ARG A 92 -8.16 15.44 5.08
N ILE A 93 -7.31 14.98 4.16
CA ILE A 93 -6.90 15.76 2.98
C ILE A 93 -8.11 16.13 2.13
N HIS A 94 -9.07 15.21 1.93
CA HIS A 94 -10.29 15.52 1.20
C HIS A 94 -11.18 16.54 1.94
N LYS A 95 -11.31 16.43 3.27
CA LYS A 95 -12.03 17.44 4.07
C LYS A 95 -11.38 18.82 3.97
N ASN A 96 -10.05 18.88 4.03
CA ASN A 96 -9.31 20.13 3.89
C ASN A 96 -9.46 20.73 2.49
N ALA A 97 -9.52 19.90 1.44
CA ALA A 97 -9.75 20.38 0.09
C ALA A 97 -11.12 21.08 -0.05
N LYS A 98 -12.17 20.55 0.59
CA LYS A 98 -13.47 21.20 0.68
C LYS A 98 -13.40 22.51 1.49
N ALA A 99 -12.69 22.51 2.62
CA ALA A 99 -12.50 23.70 3.45
C ALA A 99 -11.79 24.85 2.72
N LEU A 100 -10.78 24.51 1.91
CA LEU A 100 -10.01 25.44 1.08
C LEU A 100 -10.71 25.79 -0.23
N GLN A 101 -11.92 25.27 -0.47
CA GLN A 101 -12.71 25.49 -1.69
C GLN A 101 -11.96 25.13 -2.98
N ILE A 102 -11.08 24.12 -2.93
CA ILE A 102 -10.28 23.72 -4.09
C ILE A 102 -11.22 23.24 -5.21
N PRO A 103 -11.19 23.86 -6.40
CA PRO A 103 -12.11 23.57 -7.47
C PRO A 103 -11.85 22.18 -8.09
N GLY A 104 -12.90 21.57 -8.63
CA GLY A 104 -12.79 20.32 -9.40
C GLY A 104 -12.60 19.05 -8.57
N ILE A 105 -12.72 19.12 -7.24
CA ILE A 105 -12.74 17.92 -6.39
C ILE A 105 -14.07 17.19 -6.59
N ILE A 106 -14.01 16.07 -7.32
CA ILE A 106 -15.20 15.31 -7.75
C ILE A 106 -15.79 14.48 -6.60
N TYR A 107 -14.94 13.95 -5.72
CA TYR A 107 -15.36 13.00 -4.70
C TYR A 107 -15.30 13.60 -3.29
N PRO A 108 -16.37 13.44 -2.48
CA PRO A 108 -16.32 13.83 -1.07
C PRO A 108 -15.46 12.85 -0.25
N ALA A 109 -15.03 13.30 0.92
CA ALA A 109 -14.05 12.59 1.74
C ALA A 109 -14.45 11.13 2.10
N ASN A 110 -15.73 10.89 2.40
CA ASN A 110 -16.21 9.54 2.72
C ASN A 110 -16.03 8.58 1.54
N TRP A 111 -16.41 9.01 0.33
CA TRP A 111 -16.33 8.19 -0.88
C TRP A 111 -14.89 7.85 -1.27
N ALA A 112 -13.95 8.79 -1.06
CA ALA A 112 -12.53 8.55 -1.29
C ALA A 112 -11.95 7.39 -0.44
N VAL A 113 -12.50 7.16 0.76
CA VAL A 113 -12.12 6.02 1.61
C VAL A 113 -12.85 4.75 1.18
N THR A 114 -14.16 4.83 0.92
CA THR A 114 -14.99 3.68 0.55
C THR A 114 -14.50 2.95 -0.69
N PHE A 115 -13.91 3.66 -1.66
CA PHE A 115 -13.38 3.05 -2.89
C PHE A 115 -12.32 1.98 -2.65
N TYR A 116 -11.61 1.99 -1.52
CA TYR A 116 -10.62 0.96 -1.18
C TYR A 116 -11.24 -0.37 -0.74
N PHE A 117 -12.51 -0.37 -0.33
CA PHE A 117 -13.20 -1.55 0.19
C PHE A 117 -14.14 -2.20 -0.82
N LEU A 118 -14.48 -1.49 -1.90
CA LEU A 118 -15.35 -2.01 -2.94
C LEU A 118 -14.55 -2.93 -3.89
N PRO A 119 -14.94 -4.21 -4.03
CA PRO A 119 -14.33 -5.10 -5.01
C PRO A 119 -14.39 -4.52 -6.42
N PHE A 120 -13.35 -4.75 -7.23
CA PHE A 120 -13.13 -4.21 -8.58
C PHE A 120 -12.88 -2.69 -8.66
N VAL A 121 -13.64 -1.91 -7.90
CA VAL A 121 -13.53 -0.45 -7.81
C VAL A 121 -12.18 -0.04 -7.20
N ASN A 122 -11.69 -0.81 -6.24
CA ASN A 122 -10.41 -0.59 -5.55
C ASN A 122 -9.18 -0.57 -6.48
N PHE A 123 -9.28 -1.06 -7.72
CA PHE A 123 -8.19 -1.02 -8.70
C PHE A 123 -8.08 0.30 -9.49
N VAL A 124 -9.15 1.11 -9.54
CA VAL A 124 -9.22 2.27 -10.44
C VAL A 124 -9.63 3.55 -9.72
N LEU A 125 -10.73 3.55 -8.97
CA LEU A 125 -11.25 4.79 -8.39
C LEU A 125 -10.34 5.44 -7.34
N PRO A 126 -9.60 4.69 -6.50
CA PRO A 126 -8.68 5.33 -5.57
C PRO A 126 -7.58 6.12 -6.28
N PHE A 127 -7.06 5.59 -7.40
CA PHE A 127 -6.10 6.30 -8.23
C PHE A 127 -6.68 7.57 -8.84
N ILE A 128 -7.86 7.48 -9.44
CA ILE A 128 -8.53 8.64 -10.06
C ILE A 128 -8.79 9.72 -9.01
N SER A 129 -9.26 9.34 -7.82
CA SER A 129 -9.49 10.27 -6.70
C SER A 129 -8.22 11.01 -6.30
N MET A 130 -7.11 10.28 -6.10
CA MET A 130 -5.81 10.88 -5.78
C MET A 130 -5.23 11.72 -6.92
N LEU A 131 -5.43 11.30 -8.17
CA LEU A 131 -4.97 12.02 -9.35
C LEU A 131 -5.68 13.37 -9.49
N HIS A 132 -7.00 13.40 -9.35
CA HIS A 132 -7.79 14.63 -9.38
C HIS A 132 -7.41 15.54 -8.21
N MET A 133 -7.33 14.98 -7.00
CA MET A 133 -6.90 15.70 -5.81
C MET A 133 -5.55 16.40 -6.06
N TYR A 134 -4.56 15.66 -6.55
CA TYR A 134 -3.23 16.20 -6.81
C TYR A 134 -3.22 17.26 -7.91
N LYS A 135 -3.82 17.00 -9.07
CA LYS A 135 -3.87 17.95 -10.18
C LYS A 135 -4.54 19.26 -9.78
N ASN A 136 -5.68 19.21 -9.09
CA ASN A 136 -6.43 20.40 -8.71
C ASN A 136 -5.71 21.22 -7.64
N HIS A 137 -5.03 20.57 -6.68
CA HIS A 137 -4.15 21.30 -5.77
C HIS A 137 -3.09 22.08 -6.56
N TYR A 138 -2.43 21.45 -7.53
CA TYR A 138 -1.42 22.10 -8.38
C TYR A 138 -1.96 23.27 -9.18
N LYS A 139 -3.15 23.14 -9.75
CA LYS A 139 -3.82 24.24 -10.44
C LYS A 139 -4.04 25.43 -9.49
N GLU A 140 -4.62 25.18 -8.33
CA GLU A 140 -4.90 26.21 -7.31
C GLU A 140 -3.62 26.93 -6.85
N ALA A 141 -2.57 26.17 -6.60
CA ALA A 141 -1.29 26.73 -6.16
C ALA A 141 -0.62 27.64 -7.20
N VAL A 142 -0.80 27.36 -8.49
CA VAL A 142 -0.30 28.20 -9.59
C VAL A 142 -1.13 29.48 -9.68
N GLU A 143 -2.45 29.37 -9.58
CA GLU A 143 -3.37 30.51 -9.60
C GLU A 143 -3.08 31.48 -8.44
N HIS A 144 -2.81 30.95 -7.25
CA HIS A 144 -2.42 31.74 -6.07
C HIS A 144 -0.92 32.10 -6.02
N LYS A 145 -0.14 31.86 -7.09
CA LYS A 145 1.32 32.15 -7.16
C LYS A 145 2.17 31.49 -6.06
N THR A 146 1.64 30.47 -5.38
CA THR A 146 2.35 29.70 -4.35
C THR A 146 3.34 28.70 -4.95
N SER A 147 3.20 28.39 -6.25
CA SER A 147 4.08 27.47 -6.97
C SER A 147 4.16 27.81 -8.46
N SER A 148 5.35 27.80 -9.03
CA SER A 148 5.58 27.97 -10.48
C SER A 148 5.73 26.64 -11.23
N VAL A 149 5.68 25.51 -10.52
CA VAL A 149 6.07 24.20 -11.05
C VAL A 149 4.84 23.43 -11.56
N LYS A 150 4.86 23.03 -12.85
CA LYS A 150 3.86 22.11 -13.42
C LYS A 150 3.79 20.81 -12.61
N SER A 151 2.56 20.33 -12.37
CA SER A 151 2.28 19.06 -11.70
C SER A 151 3.01 17.89 -12.39
N ARG A 152 4.11 17.40 -11.80
CA ARG A 152 4.69 16.11 -12.18
C ARG A 152 3.90 14.99 -11.50
N THR A 153 2.94 14.43 -12.22
CA THR A 153 2.11 13.28 -11.77
C THR A 153 2.87 11.96 -11.74
N GLY A 154 4.11 11.88 -12.23
CA GLY A 154 4.89 10.65 -12.32
C GLY A 154 4.98 9.88 -10.98
N LYS A 155 5.09 10.59 -9.86
CA LYS A 155 5.12 9.98 -8.52
C LYS A 155 3.84 9.19 -8.21
N LEU A 156 2.67 9.69 -8.62
CA LEU A 156 1.38 9.01 -8.43
C LEU A 156 1.29 7.75 -9.28
N TYR A 157 1.73 7.81 -10.54
CA TYR A 157 1.75 6.65 -11.42
C TYR A 157 2.67 5.56 -10.85
N ILE A 158 3.88 5.92 -10.41
CA ILE A 158 4.82 4.96 -9.82
C ILE A 158 4.23 4.33 -8.54
N TRP A 159 3.68 5.15 -7.63
CA TRP A 159 3.01 4.66 -6.42
C TRP A 159 1.89 3.67 -6.74
N TRP A 160 0.99 4.03 -7.65
CA TRP A 160 -0.20 3.22 -7.93
C TRP A 160 0.13 1.95 -8.69
N ILE A 161 0.97 2.04 -9.73
CA ILE A 161 1.39 0.86 -10.50
C ILE A 161 2.11 -0.13 -9.58
N SER A 162 3.05 0.34 -8.76
CA SER A 162 3.76 -0.55 -7.81
C SER A 162 2.82 -1.16 -6.76
N PHE A 163 1.85 -0.39 -6.26
CA PHE A 163 0.81 -0.91 -5.35
C PHE A 163 -0.08 -1.97 -6.02
N ALA A 164 -0.58 -1.69 -7.22
CA ALA A 164 -1.44 -2.59 -7.97
C ALA A 164 -0.69 -3.87 -8.36
N SER A 165 0.58 -3.76 -8.75
CA SER A 165 1.44 -4.92 -9.04
C SER A 165 1.63 -5.82 -7.83
N TYR A 166 1.78 -5.27 -6.61
CA TYR A 166 1.85 -6.07 -5.39
C TYR A 166 0.63 -6.99 -5.25
N PHE A 167 -0.58 -6.42 -5.32
CA PHE A 167 -1.82 -7.21 -5.24
C PHE A 167 -2.01 -8.15 -6.42
N ALA A 168 -1.67 -7.72 -7.63
CA ALA A 168 -1.82 -8.54 -8.83
C ALA A 168 -0.91 -9.78 -8.78
N ILE A 169 0.36 -9.63 -8.38
CA ILE A 169 1.30 -10.74 -8.25
C ILE A 169 0.82 -11.72 -7.19
N MET A 170 0.41 -11.24 -6.01
CA MET A 170 -0.10 -12.09 -4.93
C MET A 170 -1.38 -12.83 -5.36
N PHE A 171 -2.30 -12.15 -6.04
CA PHE A 171 -3.55 -12.74 -6.53
C PHE A 171 -3.29 -13.82 -7.59
N ILE A 172 -2.44 -13.53 -8.58
CA ILE A 172 -2.07 -14.49 -9.62
C ILE A 172 -1.35 -15.70 -9.02
N SER A 173 -0.39 -15.47 -8.12
CA SER A 173 0.34 -16.55 -7.45
C SER A 173 -0.61 -17.47 -6.68
N HIS A 174 -1.50 -16.89 -5.88
CA HIS A 174 -2.49 -17.65 -5.12
C HIS A 174 -3.44 -18.44 -6.04
N PHE A 175 -3.89 -17.85 -7.15
CA PHE A 175 -4.74 -18.53 -8.13
C PHE A 175 -4.03 -19.69 -8.87
N LEU A 176 -2.72 -19.57 -9.07
CA LEU A 176 -1.91 -20.62 -9.71
C LEU A 176 -1.61 -21.78 -8.74
N ILE A 177 -1.36 -21.47 -7.47
CA ILE A 177 -1.06 -22.47 -6.42
C ILE A 177 -2.36 -23.18 -6.00
N ILE A 178 -3.39 -22.40 -5.69
CA ILE A 178 -4.70 -22.90 -5.28
C ILE A 178 -5.60 -22.83 -6.50
N ASN A 179 -5.65 -23.88 -7.32
CA ASN A 179 -6.59 -23.94 -8.42
C ASN A 179 -8.01 -24.18 -7.86
N PRO A 180 -8.90 -23.16 -7.83
CA PRO A 180 -10.19 -23.28 -7.16
C PRO A 180 -11.15 -24.21 -7.93
N LEU A 181 -10.81 -24.59 -9.18
CA LEU A 181 -11.62 -25.48 -10.01
C LEU A 181 -11.26 -26.95 -9.83
N THR A 182 -10.11 -27.26 -9.24
CA THR A 182 -9.60 -28.61 -9.04
C THR A 182 -9.07 -28.78 -7.62
N TYR A 183 -9.78 -28.24 -6.62
CA TYR A 183 -9.37 -28.31 -5.22
C TYR A 183 -9.28 -29.78 -4.77
N THR A 184 -8.14 -30.40 -5.00
CA THR A 184 -7.72 -31.68 -4.43
C THR A 184 -6.91 -31.33 -3.19
N GLU A 185 -7.12 -32.04 -2.08
CA GLU A 185 -6.26 -31.95 -0.89
C GLU A 185 -4.89 -32.58 -1.20
N GLU A 186 -4.18 -32.01 -2.17
CA GLU A 186 -2.79 -32.36 -2.41
C GLU A 186 -1.95 -31.70 -1.31
N ALA A 187 -1.05 -32.49 -0.72
CA ALA A 187 -0.10 -31.97 0.26
C ALA A 187 0.74 -30.85 -0.38
N GLU A 188 0.89 -29.74 0.33
CA GLU A 188 1.78 -28.66 -0.08
C GLU A 188 3.19 -29.23 -0.28
N THR A 189 3.84 -28.86 -1.38
CA THR A 189 5.16 -29.39 -1.76
C THR A 189 6.24 -28.32 -1.61
N VAL A 190 7.49 -28.76 -1.57
CA VAL A 190 8.66 -27.86 -1.63
C VAL A 190 8.60 -26.95 -2.86
N GLY A 191 8.16 -27.47 -4.01
CA GLY A 191 8.01 -26.70 -5.24
C GLY A 191 7.01 -25.54 -5.10
N THR A 192 5.85 -25.79 -4.48
CA THR A 192 4.84 -24.74 -4.23
C THR A 192 5.33 -23.72 -3.21
N ALA A 193 6.03 -24.16 -2.15
CA ALA A 193 6.61 -23.27 -1.15
C ALA A 193 7.70 -22.35 -1.74
N ILE A 194 8.57 -22.88 -2.62
CA ILE A 194 9.58 -22.06 -3.33
C ILE A 194 8.90 -21.00 -4.20
N LEU A 195 7.83 -21.35 -4.94
CA LEU A 195 7.08 -20.39 -5.75
C LEU A 195 6.43 -19.31 -4.90
N GLU A 196 5.87 -19.67 -3.73
CA GLU A 196 5.31 -18.70 -2.78
C GLU A 196 6.38 -17.72 -2.28
N ILE A 197 7.55 -18.21 -1.85
CA ILE A 197 8.66 -17.36 -1.39
C ILE A 197 9.09 -16.38 -2.47
N GLN A 198 9.27 -16.86 -3.71
CA GLN A 198 9.68 -16.02 -4.84
C GLN A 198 8.65 -14.94 -5.15
N THR A 199 7.38 -15.32 -5.28
CA THR A 199 6.29 -14.39 -5.60
C THR A 199 6.03 -13.39 -4.47
N SER A 200 6.08 -13.83 -3.21
CA SER A 200 6.04 -12.99 -2.02
C SER A 200 7.20 -11.99 -2.00
N SER A 201 8.41 -12.43 -2.32
CA SER A 201 9.59 -11.55 -2.34
C SER A 201 9.51 -10.46 -3.41
N ILE A 202 9.12 -10.83 -4.63
CA ILE A 202 8.97 -9.88 -5.75
C ILE A 202 7.85 -8.89 -5.45
N SER A 203 6.70 -9.36 -4.95
CA SER A 203 5.56 -8.50 -4.66
C SER A 203 5.89 -7.51 -3.52
N ARG A 204 6.59 -7.94 -2.47
CA ARG A 204 7.08 -7.05 -1.39
C ARG A 204 8.05 -5.99 -1.90
N GLY A 205 8.88 -6.30 -2.90
CA GLY A 205 9.69 -5.30 -3.59
C GLY A 205 8.84 -4.18 -4.21
N ALA A 206 7.75 -4.53 -4.87
CA ALA A 206 6.78 -3.56 -5.40
C ALA A 206 6.12 -2.75 -4.28
N LEU A 207 5.76 -3.39 -3.16
CA LEU A 207 5.18 -2.71 -1.99
C LEU A 207 6.14 -1.68 -1.38
N ILE A 208 7.45 -1.98 -1.29
CA ILE A 208 8.46 -1.05 -0.79
C ILE A 208 8.53 0.20 -1.67
N ILE A 209 8.59 0.02 -2.99
CA ILE A 209 8.58 1.14 -3.96
C ILE A 209 7.32 1.98 -3.77
N SER A 210 6.16 1.32 -3.64
CA SER A 210 4.89 2.00 -3.41
C SER A 210 4.90 2.84 -2.14
N GLY A 211 5.36 2.29 -1.02
CA GLY A 211 5.43 2.99 0.27
C GLY A 211 6.30 4.24 0.22
N ILE A 212 7.46 4.18 -0.44
CA ILE A 212 8.36 5.34 -0.62
C ILE A 212 7.64 6.46 -1.36
N PHE A 213 7.04 6.16 -2.52
CA PHE A 213 6.36 7.18 -3.31
C PHE A 213 5.11 7.71 -2.61
N LEU A 214 4.38 6.86 -1.86
CA LEU A 214 3.23 7.27 -1.08
C LEU A 214 3.61 8.32 -0.03
N ILE A 215 4.68 8.09 0.75
CA ILE A 215 5.18 9.06 1.73
C ILE A 215 5.53 10.39 1.05
N LEU A 216 6.18 10.34 -0.11
CA LEU A 216 6.52 11.55 -0.86
C LEU A 216 5.28 12.32 -1.31
N ILE A 217 4.25 11.63 -1.80
CA ILE A 217 2.98 12.22 -2.20
C ILE A 217 2.28 12.84 -0.99
N MET A 218 2.22 12.12 0.12
CA MET A 218 1.57 12.57 1.36
C MET A 218 2.19 13.85 1.91
N LYS A 219 3.53 13.89 1.96
CA LYS A 219 4.29 15.08 2.37
C LYS A 219 4.01 16.28 1.46
N GLN A 220 4.04 16.06 0.14
CA GLN A 220 3.79 17.12 -0.84
C GLN A 220 2.38 17.69 -0.72
N LEU A 221 1.35 16.83 -0.70
CA LEU A 221 -0.03 17.28 -0.60
C LEU A 221 -0.33 18.00 0.73
N THR A 222 0.17 17.46 1.84
CA THR A 222 -0.04 18.06 3.16
C THR A 222 0.60 19.45 3.23
N LYS A 223 1.89 19.55 2.86
CA LYS A 223 2.59 20.84 2.84
C LYS A 223 1.85 21.86 1.98
N LYS A 224 1.38 21.43 0.81
CA LYS A 224 0.73 22.33 -0.13
C LYS A 224 -0.62 22.85 0.35
N GLN A 225 -1.37 22.04 1.09
CA GLN A 225 -2.58 22.51 1.78
C GLN A 225 -2.26 23.49 2.91
N ASP A 226 -1.19 23.24 3.68
CA ASP A 226 -0.73 24.19 4.71
C ASP A 226 -0.31 25.52 4.07
N ASP A 227 0.44 25.49 2.95
CA ASP A 227 0.91 26.68 2.22
C ASP A 227 -0.26 27.53 1.66
N ILE A 228 -1.30 26.90 1.10
CA ILE A 228 -2.49 27.62 0.59
C ILE A 228 -3.25 28.30 1.74
N TYR A 229 -3.44 27.62 2.86
CA TYR A 229 -4.15 28.17 4.02
C TYR A 229 -3.47 29.42 4.59
N HIS A 230 -2.13 29.43 4.65
CA HIS A 230 -1.38 30.56 5.20
C HIS A 230 -1.36 31.81 4.30
N GLN A 231 -1.85 31.73 3.06
CA GLN A 231 -1.91 32.85 2.12
C GLN A 231 -3.31 33.45 1.96
N GLN A 232 -4.33 32.83 2.56
CA GLN A 232 -5.69 33.37 2.68
C GLN A 232 -5.80 34.26 3.92
#